data_AF-A0A2N1RA53-F1
#
_entry.id   AF-A0A2N1RA53-F1
#
_cell.length_a   1.000
_cell.length_b   1.000
_cell.length_c   1.000
_cell.angle_alpha   90.00
_cell.angle_beta   90.00
_cell.angle_gamma   90.00
#
_symmetry.space_group_name_H-M   'P 1'
#
loop_
_entity.id
_entity.type
_entity.pdbx_description
1 polymer ?
#
loop_
_entity_poly.entity_id
_entity_poly.type
_entity_poly.pdbx_seq_one_letter_code
_entity_poly.pdbx_strand_id
1 'polypeptide(L)'
;AVDSGHIPLTVHLLYPQFMRDDDPAERELALRFGNILMGRCAEVWVFAGHGVSNGMAVEIARAKTKGYLLRYFDANCKEVVG
;
A
#
# COMPACT_ATOMS: atom_id res chain seq x y z
N ALA A 1 -5.05 -13.99 0.13
CA ALA A 1 -4.06 -13.45 1.09
C ALA A 1 -4.10 -14.24 2.40
N VAL A 2 -5.18 -14.15 3.17
CA VAL A 2 -5.35 -14.87 4.44
C VAL A 2 -5.29 -16.38 4.26
N ASP A 3 -6.01 -16.94 3.28
CA ASP A 3 -5.99 -18.38 2.97
C ASP A 3 -4.60 -18.89 2.56
N SER A 4 -3.71 -17.98 2.15
CA SER A 4 -2.32 -18.28 1.79
C SER A 4 -1.35 -17.97 2.93
N GLY A 5 -1.82 -17.75 4.16
CA GLY A 5 -1.00 -17.48 5.35
C GLY A 5 -0.41 -16.08 5.45
N HIS A 6 -0.86 -15.11 4.63
CA HIS A 6 -0.37 -13.73 4.69
C HIS A 6 -1.22 -12.90 5.65
N ILE A 7 -0.63 -11.83 6.19
CA ILE A 7 -1.34 -10.80 6.97
C ILE A 7 -1.57 -9.59 6.03
N PRO A 8 -2.71 -9.51 5.32
CA PRO A 8 -2.97 -8.38 4.45
C PRO A 8 -3.22 -7.12 5.29
N LEU A 9 -2.48 -6.05 5.00
CA LEU A 9 -2.66 -4.78 5.67
C LEU A 9 -2.79 -3.66 4.65
N THR A 10 -3.87 -2.91 4.77
CA THR A 10 -4.18 -1.79 3.88
C THR A 10 -4.36 -0.53 4.71
N VAL A 11 -3.27 0.21 4.88
CA VAL A 11 -3.22 1.37 5.78
C VAL A 11 -4.20 2.48 5.38
N HIS A 12 -4.48 2.64 4.09
CA HIS A 12 -5.46 3.61 3.59
C HIS A 12 -6.92 3.22 3.87
N LEU A 13 -7.20 1.97 4.26
CA LEU A 13 -8.51 1.53 4.76
C LEU A 13 -8.57 1.51 6.29
N LEU A 14 -7.41 1.31 6.94
CA LEU A 14 -7.31 1.22 8.39
C LEU A 14 -7.30 2.60 9.06
N TYR A 15 -6.46 3.51 8.58
CA TYR A 15 -6.25 4.82 9.22
C TYR A 15 -7.47 5.73 9.22
N PRO A 16 -8.33 5.77 8.18
CA PRO A 16 -9.55 6.58 8.22
C PRO A 16 -10.50 6.25 9.37
N GLN A 17 -10.33 5.12 10.06
CA GLN A 17 -11.13 4.77 11.24
C GLN A 17 -10.76 5.60 12.48
N PHE A 18 -9.58 6.23 12.50
CA PHE A 18 -9.08 7.01 13.63
C PHE A 18 -8.23 8.24 13.24
N MET A 19 -8.10 8.52 11.94
CA MET A 19 -7.40 9.68 11.36
C MET A 19 -8.26 10.27 10.23
N ARG A 20 -8.12 11.57 10.00
CA ARG A 20 -8.85 12.39 9.07
C ARG A 20 -7.98 12.74 7.87
N ASP A 21 -8.37 12.27 6.68
CA ASP A 21 -7.60 12.53 5.47
C ASP A 21 -7.69 14.00 4.99
N ASP A 22 -8.70 14.74 5.47
CA ASP A 22 -8.87 16.18 5.22
C ASP A 22 -8.01 17.06 6.12
N ASP A 23 -7.42 16.51 7.18
CA ASP A 23 -6.44 17.20 8.03
C ASP A 23 -5.01 16.97 7.51
N PRO A 24 -4.29 18.02 7.07
CA PRO A 24 -2.94 17.88 6.54
C PRO A 24 -1.93 17.25 7.51
N ALA A 25 -2.05 17.49 8.82
CA ALA A 25 -1.14 16.96 9.83
C ALA A 25 -1.40 15.46 10.07
N GLU A 26 -2.67 15.07 10.16
CA GLU A 26 -3.03 13.65 10.29
C GLU A 26 -2.70 12.87 9.01
N ARG A 27 -2.87 13.48 7.84
CA ARG A 27 -2.44 12.91 6.56
C ARG A 27 -0.93 12.68 6.49
N GLU A 28 -0.11 13.66 6.92
CA GLU A 28 1.35 13.47 6.98
C GLU A 28 1.71 12.33 7.94
N LEU A 29 1.06 12.27 9.11
CA LEU A 29 1.27 11.24 10.11
C LEU A 29 0.90 9.85 9.59
N ALA A 30 -0.25 9.72 8.92
CA ALA A 30 -0.71 8.51 8.24
C ALA A 30 0.33 8.02 7.22
N LEU A 31 0.84 8.90 6.36
CA LEU A 31 1.89 8.55 5.40
C LEU A 31 3.17 8.07 6.10
N ARG A 32 3.59 8.72 7.20
CA ARG A 32 4.75 8.27 7.98
C ARG A 32 4.53 6.87 8.56
N PHE A 33 3.37 6.60 9.15
CA PHE A 33 3.06 5.30 9.73
C PHE A 33 3.01 4.21 8.66
N GLY A 34 2.38 4.48 7.51
CA GLY A 34 2.35 3.56 6.37
C GLY A 34 3.76 3.17 5.90
N ASN A 35 4.67 4.15 5.82
CA ASN A 35 6.06 3.91 5.48
C ASN A 35 6.84 3.08 6.52
N ILE A 36 6.56 3.26 7.81
CA ILE A 36 7.18 2.46 8.88
C ILE A 36 6.68 1.02 8.82
N LEU A 37 5.38 0.81 8.62
CA LEU A 37 4.78 -0.52 8.49
C LEU A 37 5.28 -1.25 7.24
N MET A 38 5.39 -0.56 6.12
CA MET A 38 6.00 -1.10 4.90
C MET A 38 7.42 -1.64 5.17
N GLY A 39 8.16 -0.99 6.07
CA GLY A 39 9.44 -1.45 6.59
C GLY A 39 9.45 -2.86 7.22
N ARG A 40 8.28 -3.38 7.58
CA ARG A 40 8.09 -4.70 8.20
C ARG A 40 7.42 -5.72 7.28
N CYS A 41 7.00 -5.29 6.09
CA CYS A 41 6.34 -6.17 5.11
C CYS A 41 7.37 -6.97 4.30
N ALA A 42 7.04 -8.22 3.98
CA ALA A 42 7.83 -9.03 3.05
C ALA A 42 7.58 -8.63 1.58
N GLU A 43 6.35 -8.20 1.28
CA GLU A 43 5.89 -7.90 -0.08
C GLU A 43 5.00 -6.65 -0.07
N VAL A 44 4.95 -5.94 -1.19
CA VAL A 44 4.03 -4.82 -1.43
C VAL A 44 3.14 -5.20 -2.61
N TRP A 45 1.83 -5.24 -2.36
CA TRP A 45 0.84 -5.63 -3.36
C TRP A 45 0.14 -4.39 -3.91
N VAL A 46 0.20 -4.22 -5.23
CA VAL A 46 -0.30 -3.04 -5.94
C VAL A 46 -1.54 -3.43 -6.74
N PHE A 47 -2.68 -2.86 -6.35
CA PHE A 47 -3.96 -3.07 -7.05
C PHE A 47 -4.21 -1.89 -7.98
N ALA A 48 -3.84 -2.03 -9.26
CA ALA A 48 -3.90 -0.95 -10.25
C ALA A 48 -5.14 -1.04 -11.17
N GLY A 49 -6.16 -1.80 -10.79
CA GLY A 49 -7.36 -2.05 -11.59
C GLY A 49 -8.14 -0.78 -12.02
N HIS A 50 -7.99 0.32 -11.29
CA HIS A 50 -8.58 1.63 -11.60
C HIS A 50 -7.52 2.71 -11.92
N GLY A 51 -6.30 2.29 -12.24
CA GLY A 51 -5.14 3.16 -12.42
C GLY A 51 -4.31 3.34 -11.14
N VAL A 52 -3.15 3.99 -11.29
CA VAL A 52 -2.23 4.30 -10.19
C VAL A 52 -2.36 5.78 -9.89
N SER A 53 -2.79 6.13 -8.68
CA SER A 53 -2.83 7.53 -8.23
C SER A 53 -1.42 8.07 -7.97
N ASN A 54 -1.28 9.41 -7.90
CA ASN A 54 0.00 10.03 -7.54
C ASN A 54 0.54 9.53 -6.19
N GLY A 55 -0.34 9.32 -5.20
CA GLY A 55 0.04 8.76 -3.90
C GLY A 55 0.59 7.34 -4.03
N MET A 56 -0.12 6.48 -4.77
CA MET A 56 0.34 5.12 -5.04
C MET A 56 1.67 5.11 -5.79
N ALA A 57 1.86 5.98 -6.78
CA ALA A 57 3.11 6.06 -7.54
C ALA A 57 4.32 6.38 -6.64
N VAL A 58 4.16 7.29 -5.68
CA VAL A 58 5.21 7.63 -4.71
C VAL A 58 5.54 6.44 -3.80
N GLU A 59 4.52 5.74 -3.28
CA GLU A 59 4.70 4.55 -2.44
C GLU A 59 5.37 3.40 -3.21
N ILE A 60 4.95 3.14 -4.45
CA ILE A 60 5.55 2.15 -5.35
C ILE A 60 7.01 2.49 -5.65
N ALA A 61 7.31 3.76 -5.98
CA ALA A 61 8.67 4.19 -6.27
C ALA A 61 9.58 3.99 -5.05
N ARG A 62 9.09 4.37 -3.86
CA ARG A 62 9.80 4.14 -2.61
C ARG A 62 10.02 2.65 -2.35
N ALA A 63 9.01 1.82 -2.63
CA ALA A 63 9.11 0.39 -2.44
C ALA A 63 10.17 -0.24 -3.35
N LYS A 64 10.24 0.21 -4.62
CA LYS A 64 11.30 -0.15 -5.57
C LYS A 64 12.68 0.27 -5.07
N THR A 65 12.84 1.51 -4.62
CA THR A 65 14.13 2.01 -4.10
C THR A 65 14.62 1.22 -2.88
N LYS A 66 13.72 0.69 -2.06
CA LYS A 66 14.05 -0.14 -0.90
C LYS A 66 14.24 -1.63 -1.22
N GLY A 67 13.97 -2.04 -2.47
CA GLY A 67 14.14 -3.43 -2.91
C GLY A 67 13.06 -4.39 -2.43
N TYR A 68 11.85 -3.91 -2.10
CA TYR A 68 10.75 -4.81 -1.74
C TYR A 68 10.26 -5.60 -2.96
N LEU A 69 9.75 -6.81 -2.70
CA LEU A 69 9.05 -7.59 -3.71
C LEU A 69 7.70 -6.93 -3.99
N LEU A 70 7.53 -6.41 -5.21
CA LEU A 70 6.30 -5.80 -5.68
C LEU A 70 5.51 -6.79 -6.51
N ARG A 71 4.23 -6.96 -6.17
CA ARG A 71 3.29 -7.82 -6.90
C ARG A 71 2.12 -6.98 -7.38
N TYR A 72 1.76 -7.11 -8.64
CA TYR A 72 0.71 -6.30 -9.26
C TYR A 72 -0.53 -7.13 -9.49
N PHE A 73 -1.69 -6.54 -9.23
CA PHE A 73 -2.98 -7.20 -9.34
C PHE A 73 -3.95 -6.37 -10.19
N ASP A 74 -4.78 -7.07 -10.97
CA ASP A 74 -5.88 -6.47 -11.73
C ASP A 74 -7.10 -6.14 -10.84
N ALA A 75 -8.15 -5.59 -11.46
CA ALA A 75 -9.40 -5.26 -10.78
C ALA A 75 -10.15 -6.47 -10.19
N ASN A 76 -9.79 -7.70 -10.61
CA ASN A 76 -10.37 -8.94 -10.12
C ASN A 76 -9.48 -9.61 -9.06
N CYS A 77 -8.50 -8.89 -8.52
CA CYS A 77 -7.51 -9.40 -7.56
C CYS A 77 -6.70 -10.59 -8.10
N LYS A 78 -6.52 -10.70 -9.42
CA LYS A 78 -5.63 -11.67 -10.04
C LYS A 78 -4.28 -11.03 -10.28
N GLU A 79 -3.22 -11.76 -9.92
CA GLU A 79 -1.86 -11.30 -10.15
C GLU A 79 -1.59 -11.17 -11.64
N VAL A 80 -1.18 -9.98 -12.07
CA VAL A 80 -0.77 -9.69 -13.43
C VAL A 80 0.75 -9.66 -13.45
N VAL A 81 1.33 -10.73 -14.00
CA VAL A 81 2.77 -10.84 -14.19
C VAL A 81 3.18 -9.88 -15.30
N GLY A 82 4.06 -8.93 -14.98
CA GLY A 82 4.73 -8.04 -15.92
C GLY A 82 6.22 -8.20 -15.79
#